data_AF-A0ABD5S1M2-F1
#
_entry.id   AF-A0ABD5S1M2-F1
#
_cell.length_a   1.000
_cell.length_b   1.000
_cell.length_c   1.000
_cell.angle_alpha   90.00
_cell.angle_beta   90.00
_cell.angle_gamma   90.00
#
_symmetry.space_group_name_H-M   'P 1'
#
loop_
_entity.id
_entity.type
_entity.pdbx_description
1 polymer ?
#
loop_
_entity_poly.entity_id
_entity_poly.type
_entity_poly.pdbx_seq_one_letter_code
_entity_poly.pdbx_strand_id
1 'polypeptide(L)'
;MVYVTRGLVEVLLELAADAEPDGANVVLSATSAGAFEPPLDLDPDAPILTHFYLPDAGRSISNVFGVDLGTPPGRGRARFVTHPQGELAVTE
;
A
#
# COMPACT_ATOMS: atom_id res chain seq x y z
N MET A 1 15.26 7.40 -1.39
CA MET A 1 14.22 8.13 -0.65
C MET A 1 12.86 7.58 -1.06
N VAL A 2 11.88 7.54 -0.17
CA VAL A 2 10.52 7.05 -0.46
C VAL A 2 9.56 8.22 -0.33
N TYR A 3 8.69 8.42 -1.32
CA TYR A 3 7.66 9.44 -1.31
C TYR A 3 6.29 8.78 -1.18
N VAL A 4 5.42 9.39 -0.38
CA VAL A 4 4.06 8.93 -0.15
C VAL A 4 3.15 10.14 0.00
N THR A 5 1.93 10.06 -0.52
CA THR A 5 0.95 11.14 -0.32
C THR A 5 0.41 11.08 1.11
N ARG A 6 0.16 12.26 1.69
CA ARG A 6 -0.43 12.37 3.03
C ARG A 6 -1.75 11.62 3.15
N GLY A 7 -2.64 11.78 2.16
CA GLY A 7 -3.94 11.10 2.16
C GLY A 7 -3.81 9.57 2.14
N LEU A 8 -2.78 9.01 1.48
CA LEU A 8 -2.53 7.57 1.54
C LEU A 8 -2.13 7.14 2.96
N VAL A 9 -1.24 7.90 3.62
CA VAL A 9 -0.80 7.60 4.99
C VAL A 9 -1.98 7.62 5.96
N GLU A 10 -2.85 8.63 5.86
CA GLU A 10 -4.02 8.76 6.73
C GLU A 10 -4.95 7.54 6.61
N VAL A 11 -5.29 7.13 5.38
CA VAL A 11 -6.13 5.94 5.14
C VAL A 11 -5.46 4.65 5.61
N LEU A 12 -4.14 4.50 5.43
CA LEU A 12 -3.42 3.31 5.90
C LEU A 12 -3.40 3.20 7.42
N LEU A 13 -3.33 4.33 8.14
CA LEU A 13 -3.40 4.36 9.60
C LEU A 13 -4.81 4.06 10.12
N GLU A 14 -5.85 4.53 9.43
CA GLU A 14 -7.24 4.17 9.73
C GLU A 14 -7.46 2.66 9.53
N LEU A 15 -7.01 2.11 8.40
CA LEU A 15 -7.08 0.67 8.13
C LEU A 15 -6.32 -0.15 9.17
N ALA A 16 -5.18 0.35 9.65
CA ALA A 16 -4.41 -0.28 10.71
C ALA A 16 -5.19 -0.34 12.04
N ALA A 17 -5.83 0.76 12.42
CA ALA A 17 -6.61 0.84 13.65
C ALA A 17 -7.85 -0.07 13.60
N ASP A 18 -8.52 -0.13 12.44
CA ASP A 18 -9.69 -0.99 12.23
C ASP A 18 -9.34 -2.48 12.23
N ALA A 19 -8.11 -2.84 11.85
CA ALA A 19 -7.65 -4.22 11.82
C ALA A 19 -7.30 -4.77 13.21
N GLU A 20 -7.04 -3.94 14.22
CA GLU A 20 -6.65 -4.43 15.53
C GLU A 20 -7.71 -5.38 16.16
N PRO A 21 -7.30 -6.50 16.78
CA PRO A 21 -5.92 -6.89 17.12
C PRO A 21 -5.14 -7.59 16.00
N ASP A 22 -5.74 -7.78 14.82
CA ASP A 22 -5.11 -8.41 13.68
C ASP A 22 -4.15 -7.45 12.95
N GLY A 23 -3.16 -8.00 12.24
CA GLY A 23 -2.23 -7.21 11.43
C GLY A 23 -2.83 -6.83 10.08
N ALA A 24 -2.51 -5.65 9.59
CA ALA A 24 -2.80 -5.22 8.22
C ALA A 24 -1.60 -5.47 7.32
N ASN A 25 -1.86 -5.92 6.09
CA ASN A 25 -0.83 -6.20 5.12
C ASN A 25 -1.29 -5.83 3.71
N VAL A 26 -0.78 -4.70 3.20
CA VAL A 26 -1.30 -4.06 1.99
C VAL A 26 -0.19 -3.79 0.99
N VAL A 27 -0.42 -4.18 -0.27
CA VAL A 27 0.48 -3.86 -1.38
C VAL A 27 0.21 -2.45 -1.88
N LEU A 28 1.25 -1.63 -1.95
CA LEU A 28 1.18 -0.24 -2.37
C LEU A 28 1.68 -0.07 -3.79
N SER A 29 0.95 0.74 -4.56
CA SER A 29 1.30 1.15 -5.91
C SER A 29 1.71 2.62 -5.96
N ALA A 30 2.43 2.98 -7.02
CA ALA A 30 3.01 4.31 -7.19
C ALA A 30 2.52 4.99 -8.47
N THR A 31 2.49 6.31 -8.43
CA THR A 31 2.36 7.19 -9.60
C THR A 31 3.69 7.94 -9.79
N SER A 32 4.09 8.21 -11.03
CA SER A 32 5.28 9.02 -11.30
C SER A 32 5.04 10.48 -10.88
N ALA A 33 6.07 11.16 -10.37
CA ALA A 33 5.97 12.55 -9.92
C ALA A 33 5.54 13.50 -11.06
N GLY A 34 5.89 13.20 -12.31
CA GLY A 34 5.50 13.98 -13.48
C GLY A 34 4.01 13.96 -13.82
N ALA A 35 3.22 13.07 -13.18
CA ALA A 35 1.77 13.03 -13.35
C ALA A 35 1.01 13.95 -12.35
N PHE A 36 1.72 14.68 -11.49
CA PHE A 36 1.11 15.56 -10.48
C PHE A 36 1.05 17.01 -10.97
N GLU A 37 -0.06 17.67 -10.62
CA GLU A 37 -0.26 19.10 -10.85
C GLU A 37 -0.63 19.79 -9.53
N PRO A 38 0.06 20.89 -9.14
CA PRO A 38 1.20 21.49 -9.83
C PRO A 38 2.45 20.59 -9.83
N PRO A 39 3.44 20.85 -10.72
CA PRO A 39 4.68 20.08 -10.76
C PRO A 39 5.38 20.05 -9.40
N LEU A 40 5.88 18.87 -9.03
CA LEU A 40 6.65 18.68 -7.81
C LEU A 40 8.12 18.99 -8.06
N ASP A 41 8.83 19.45 -7.04
CA ASP A 41 10.29 19.64 -7.08
C ASP A 41 11.02 18.29 -6.91
N LEU A 42 10.74 17.37 -7.84
CA LEU A 42 11.25 15.99 -7.89
C LEU A 42 11.54 15.60 -9.34
N ASP A 43 12.36 14.56 -9.52
CA ASP A 43 12.50 13.90 -10.82
C ASP A 43 11.12 13.43 -11.32
N PRO A 44 10.69 13.75 -12.55
CA PRO A 44 9.39 13.34 -13.10
C PRO A 44 9.14 11.83 -13.05
N ASP A 45 10.19 11.01 -13.10
CA ASP A 45 10.11 9.55 -13.03
C ASP A 45 10.15 9.00 -11.59
N ALA A 46 10.32 9.87 -10.58
CA ALA A 46 10.32 9.46 -9.19
C ALA A 46 8.98 8.82 -8.80
N PRO A 47 8.98 7.59 -8.22
CA PRO A 47 7.75 6.94 -7.81
C PRO A 47 7.23 7.53 -6.49
N ILE A 48 5.97 7.94 -6.48
CA ILE A 48 5.24 8.40 -5.30
C ILE A 48 4.16 7.39 -4.97
N LEU A 49 4.20 6.80 -3.78
CA LEU A 49 3.17 5.89 -3.30
C LEU A 49 1.86 6.67 -3.13
N THR A 50 0.83 6.26 -3.87
CA THR A 50 -0.42 7.05 -4.00
C THR A 50 -1.67 6.27 -3.71
N HIS A 51 -1.63 4.94 -3.88
CA HIS A 51 -2.81 4.10 -3.76
C HIS A 51 -2.43 2.67 -3.39
N PHE A 52 -3.44 1.94 -2.94
CA PHE A 52 -3.42 0.50 -2.82
C PHE A 52 -4.69 -0.08 -3.42
N TYR A 53 -4.65 -1.37 -3.69
CA TYR A 53 -5.84 -2.14 -4.02
C TYR A 53 -6.21 -2.96 -2.79
N LEU A 54 -7.46 -2.85 -2.33
CA LEU A 54 -7.95 -3.69 -1.25
C LEU A 54 -8.02 -5.15 -1.73
N PRO A 55 -7.33 -6.10 -1.07
CA PRO A 55 -7.45 -7.51 -1.43
C PRO A 55 -8.88 -8.05 -1.22
N ASP A 56 -9.67 -7.39 -0.37
CA ASP A 56 -10.96 -7.88 0.11
C ASP A 56 -12.14 -7.72 -0.84
N ALA A 57 -11.98 -6.99 -1.96
CA ALA A 57 -12.97 -7.04 -3.05
C ALA A 57 -13.04 -8.43 -3.73
N GLY A 58 -12.13 -9.35 -3.38
CA GLY A 58 -12.02 -10.70 -3.94
C GLY A 58 -12.07 -11.86 -2.95
N ARG A 59 -12.49 -11.69 -1.68
CA ARG A 59 -12.53 -12.81 -0.70
C ARG A 59 -13.37 -14.02 -1.11
N SER A 60 -14.26 -13.89 -2.10
CA SER A 60 -14.97 -15.04 -2.67
C SER A 60 -14.12 -15.90 -3.63
N ILE A 61 -12.90 -15.48 -4.02
CA ILE A 61 -12.12 -16.10 -5.09
C ILE A 61 -10.73 -16.58 -4.62
N SER A 62 -10.10 -15.89 -3.67
CA SER A 62 -8.75 -16.24 -3.16
C SER A 62 -8.70 -17.62 -2.47
N ASN A 63 -9.84 -18.08 -1.92
CA ASN A 63 -9.94 -19.36 -1.20
C ASN A 63 -9.87 -20.60 -2.11
N VAL A 64 -9.95 -20.44 -3.44
CA VAL A 64 -9.99 -21.58 -4.39
C VAL A 64 -8.68 -21.75 -5.15
N PHE A 65 -7.93 -20.67 -5.38
CA PHE A 65 -6.75 -20.70 -6.25
C PHE A 65 -5.44 -20.26 -5.58
N GLY A 66 -5.48 -19.69 -4.37
CA GLY A 66 -4.27 -19.25 -3.65
C GLY A 66 -3.49 -18.12 -4.34
N VAL A 67 -4.12 -17.39 -5.25
CA VAL A 67 -3.53 -16.26 -5.98
C VAL A 67 -4.21 -14.97 -5.56
N ASP A 68 -3.43 -13.98 -5.11
CA ASP A 68 -3.89 -12.61 -4.87
C ASP A 68 -4.10 -11.91 -6.22
N LEU A 69 -5.34 -11.99 -6.73
CA LEU A 69 -5.75 -11.39 -8.00
C LEU A 69 -6.01 -9.87 -7.88
N GLY A 70 -5.92 -9.29 -6.67
CA GLY A 70 -6.23 -7.89 -6.43
C GLY A 70 -5.15 -6.91 -6.92
N THR A 71 -3.92 -7.39 -7.11
CA THR A 71 -2.77 -6.56 -7.50
C THR A 71 -2.43 -6.79 -8.98
N PRO A 72 -2.61 -5.80 -9.88
CA PRO A 72 -2.24 -5.93 -11.28
C PRO A 72 -0.74 -6.26 -11.45
N PRO A 73 -0.37 -7.21 -12.33
CA PRO A 73 1.04 -7.57 -12.54
C PRO A 73 1.84 -6.34 -12.98
N GLY A 74 3.00 -6.14 -12.34
CA GLY A 74 3.90 -5.00 -12.60
C GLY A 74 3.56 -3.72 -11.84
N ARG A 75 2.53 -3.71 -10.98
CA ARG A 75 2.20 -2.59 -10.09
C ARG A 75 2.18 -3.06 -8.63
N GLY A 76 3.09 -2.55 -7.82
CA GLY A 76 3.29 -2.98 -6.43
C GLY A 76 4.77 -3.04 -6.10
N ARG A 77 5.35 -1.93 -5.62
CA ARG A 77 6.80 -1.83 -5.30
C ARG A 77 7.09 -1.67 -3.81
N ALA A 78 6.05 -1.54 -2.99
CA ALA A 78 6.16 -1.36 -1.56
C ALA A 78 5.00 -2.06 -0.84
N ARG A 79 5.18 -2.29 0.46
CA ARG A 79 4.19 -2.92 1.33
C ARG A 79 4.00 -2.09 2.59
N PHE A 80 2.77 -1.96 3.04
CA PHE A 80 2.42 -1.45 4.36
C PHE A 80 2.09 -2.63 5.25
N VAL A 81 2.75 -2.72 6.41
CA VAL A 81 2.55 -3.78 7.41
C VAL A 81 2.39 -3.15 8.78
N THR A 82 1.55 -3.74 9.62
CA THR A 82 1.34 -3.29 11.01
C THR A 82 1.76 -4.38 11.99
N HIS A 83 2.18 -3.95 13.18
CA HIS A 83 2.57 -4.82 14.28
C HIS A 83 1.78 -4.43 15.56
N PRO A 84 0.48 -4.74 15.65
CA PRO A 84 -0.40 -4.24 16.72
C PRO A 84 0.08 -4.58 18.14
N GLN A 85 0.74 -5.72 18.31
CA GLN A 85 1.35 -6.13 19.60
C GLN A 85 2.86 -6.35 19.53
N GLY A 86 3.52 -5.88 18.46
CA GLY A 86 4.95 -6.12 18.21
C GLY A 86 5.79 -4.85 18.29
N GLU A 87 7.11 -5.03 18.28
CA GLU A 87 8.03 -3.90 18.07
C GLU A 87 7.86 -3.35 16.64
N LEU A 88 8.03 -2.04 16.47
CA LEU A 88 8.03 -1.38 15.17
C LEU A 88 9.33 -1.67 14.42
N ALA A 89 9.57 -2.94 14.09
CA ALA A 89 10.74 -3.45 13.41
C ALA A 89 10.32 -4.45 12.34
N VAL A 90 11.12 -4.54 11.26
CA VAL A 90 10.90 -5.57 10.25
C VAL A 90 11.30 -6.91 10.84
N THR A 91 10.34 -7.80 10.99
CA THR A 91 10.56 -9.21 11.35
C THR A 91 10.54 -10.07 10.08
N GLU A 92 11.47 -11.02 9.97
CA GLU A 92 11.51 -12.00 8.86
C GLU A 92 10.34 -13.00 8.88
#